data_AF-A0A818NXP1-F1
#
_entry.id   AF-A0A818NXP1-F1
#
_cell.length_a   1.000
_cell.length_b   1.000
_cell.length_c   1.000
_cell.angle_alpha   90.00
_cell.angle_beta   90.00
_cell.angle_gamma   90.00
#
_symmetry.space_group_name_H-M   'P 1'
#
loop_
_entity.id
_entity.type
_entity.pdbx_description
1 polymer ?
#
loop_
_entity_poly.entity_id
_entity_poly.type
_entity_poly.pdbx_seq_one_letter_code
_entity_poly.pdbx_strand_id
1 'polypeptide(L)'
;MENIGVQSLFILSCVGNLAECSLNSHQLNKKEYDIVSLSGTFDQDSHHIMGSFADSETGSLIGGRVRSLTVHTTCELMLAEPLDCTFFREFDPRTGEDELNIRRKLVTDL
;
A
#
# COMPACT_ATOMS: atom_id res chain seq x y z
N MET A 1 1.78 0.90 15.01
CA MET A 1 2.66 1.72 14.16
C MET A 1 3.22 2.82 15.03
N GLU A 2 4.54 2.99 15.09
CA GLU A 2 5.11 4.20 15.67
C GLU A 2 4.59 5.40 14.85
N ASN A 3 4.12 6.43 15.55
CA ASN A 3 3.65 7.64 14.91
C ASN A 3 4.87 8.40 14.37
N ILE A 4 5.13 8.28 13.07
CA ILE A 4 6.21 8.99 12.37
C ILE A 4 5.88 10.47 12.10
N GLY A 5 4.76 10.99 12.63
CA GLY A 5 4.33 12.38 12.46
C GLY A 5 3.74 12.70 11.08
N VAL A 6 3.58 11.69 10.22
CA VAL A 6 3.10 11.87 8.84
C VAL A 6 1.60 11.58 8.76
N GLN A 7 0.85 12.49 8.16
CA GLN A 7 -0.60 12.37 8.02
C GLN A 7 -1.03 11.65 6.75
N SER A 8 -0.15 11.57 5.75
CA SER A 8 -0.50 11.12 4.40
C SER A 8 0.72 10.59 3.67
N LEU A 9 0.62 9.39 3.12
CA LEU A 9 1.69 8.80 2.33
C LEU A 9 1.11 8.12 1.10
N PHE A 10 1.94 7.99 0.08
CA PHE A 10 1.71 7.05 -1.01
C PHE A 10 2.98 6.28 -1.33
N ILE A 11 2.81 5.09 -1.88
CA ILE A 11 3.93 4.26 -2.31
C ILE A 11 4.48 4.86 -3.61
N LEU A 12 5.73 5.33 -3.55
CA LEU A 12 6.43 5.87 -4.71
C LEU A 12 7.07 4.75 -5.53
N SER A 13 7.66 3.76 -4.84
CA SER A 13 8.27 2.58 -5.46
C SER A 13 8.35 1.46 -4.43
N CYS A 14 8.29 0.21 -4.90
CA CYS A 14 8.55 -0.95 -4.08
C CYS A 14 9.09 -2.08 -4.96
N VAL A 15 10.30 -2.55 -4.65
CA VAL A 15 10.94 -3.70 -5.30
C VAL A 15 11.40 -4.66 -4.21
N GLY A 16 11.26 -5.96 -4.41
CA GLY A 16 11.66 -6.93 -3.41
C GLY A 16 11.17 -8.34 -3.68
N ASN A 17 11.36 -9.20 -2.70
CA ASN A 17 10.99 -10.61 -2.75
C ASN A 17 10.25 -11.02 -1.47
N LEU A 18 9.22 -11.86 -1.62
CA LEU A 18 8.28 -12.26 -0.59
C LEU A 18 8.30 -13.77 -0.39
N ALA A 19 8.26 -14.20 0.87
CA ALA A 19 8.09 -15.60 1.25
C ALA A 19 6.62 -16.00 1.29
N GLU A 20 5.73 -15.03 1.56
CA GLU A 20 4.28 -15.23 1.61
C GLU A 20 3.56 -13.96 1.13
N CYS A 21 2.44 -14.15 0.43
CA CYS A 21 1.56 -13.07 -0.03
C CYS A 21 0.10 -13.44 0.20
N SER A 22 -0.63 -12.57 0.90
CA SER A 22 -2.06 -12.71 1.15
C SER A 22 -2.82 -11.53 0.54
N LEU A 23 -3.78 -11.85 -0.33
CA LEU A 23 -4.65 -10.91 -1.02
C LEU A 23 -6.10 -11.14 -0.59
N ASN A 24 -6.96 -10.12 -0.72
CA ASN A 24 -8.38 -10.27 -0.41
C ASN A 24 -9.07 -11.38 -1.22
N SER A 25 -8.64 -11.60 -2.46
CA SER A 25 -9.16 -12.65 -3.33
C SER A 25 -8.56 -14.03 -3.08
N HIS A 26 -7.31 -14.09 -2.62
CA HIS A 26 -6.53 -15.33 -2.53
C HIS A 26 -5.53 -15.28 -1.38
N GLN A 27 -5.44 -16.36 -0.59
CA GLN A 27 -4.31 -16.57 0.30
C GLN A 27 -3.30 -17.51 -0.39
N LEU A 28 -2.06 -17.06 -0.56
CA LEU A 28 -1.03 -17.83 -1.25
C LEU A 28 0.04 -18.23 -0.26
N ASN A 29 0.07 -19.53 0.05
CA ASN A 29 0.99 -20.08 1.02
C ASN A 29 2.12 -20.85 0.31
N LYS A 30 3.35 -20.68 0.80
CA LYS A 30 4.55 -21.49 0.49
C LYS A 30 5.10 -21.40 -0.95
N LYS A 31 5.32 -20.19 -1.46
CA LYS A 31 6.11 -19.93 -2.68
C LYS A 31 6.81 -18.58 -2.59
N GLU A 32 7.95 -18.46 -3.25
CA GLU A 32 8.66 -17.18 -3.41
C GLU A 32 8.00 -16.34 -4.50
N TYR A 33 7.79 -15.06 -4.22
CA TYR A 33 7.23 -14.11 -5.17
C TYR A 33 8.07 -12.84 -5.25
N ASP A 34 8.27 -12.32 -6.46
CA ASP A 34 8.89 -11.02 -6.69
C ASP A 34 7.83 -9.92 -6.73
N ILE A 35 8.09 -8.81 -6.04
CA ILE A 35 7.23 -7.62 -6.07
C ILE A 35 7.44 -6.94 -7.42
N VAL A 36 6.42 -6.98 -8.28
CA VAL A 36 6.42 -6.29 -9.57
C VAL A 36 5.89 -4.88 -9.41
N SER A 37 4.83 -4.71 -8.61
CA SER A 37 4.36 -3.40 -8.21
C SER A 37 3.67 -3.46 -6.85
N LEU A 38 3.85 -2.39 -6.09
CA LEU A 38 3.03 -2.09 -4.91
C LEU A 38 2.57 -0.65 -5.06
N SER A 39 1.27 -0.42 -4.91
CA SER A 39 0.66 0.90 -5.09
C SER A 39 -0.41 1.10 -4.04
N GLY A 40 -0.42 2.26 -3.41
CA GLY A 40 -1.39 2.53 -2.38
C GLY A 40 -1.20 3.86 -1.71
N THR A 41 -2.21 4.22 -0.91
CA THR A 41 -2.22 5.43 -0.09
C THR A 41 -2.46 5.07 1.37
N PHE A 42 -1.87 5.87 2.25
CA PHE A 42 -2.00 5.78 3.70
C PHE A 42 -2.51 7.13 4.21
N ASP A 43 -3.47 7.08 5.12
CA ASP A 43 -3.85 8.19 5.99
C ASP A 43 -3.44 7.85 7.44
N GLN A 44 -3.87 8.64 8.43
CA GLN A 44 -3.50 8.39 9.84
C GLN A 44 -4.09 7.09 10.41
N ASP A 45 -5.23 6.65 9.89
CA ASP A 45 -6.05 5.60 10.48
C ASP A 45 -6.05 4.32 9.61
N SER A 46 -5.78 4.44 8.31
CA SER A 46 -6.00 3.38 7.34
C SER A 46 -5.06 3.45 6.13
N HIS A 47 -5.11 2.40 5.32
CA HIS A 47 -4.38 2.29 4.07
C HIS A 47 -5.17 1.49 3.04
N HIS A 48 -4.92 1.76 1.76
CA HIS A 48 -5.43 0.98 0.66
C HIS A 48 -4.26 0.62 -0.26
N ILE A 49 -3.85 -0.65 -0.23
CA ILE A 49 -2.69 -1.14 -0.98
C ILE A 49 -3.14 -2.23 -1.96
N MET A 50 -2.75 -2.06 -3.21
CA MET A 50 -2.84 -3.03 -4.29
C MET A 50 -1.44 -3.48 -4.65
N GLY A 51 -1.27 -4.76 -4.94
CA GLY A 51 0.01 -5.30 -5.38
C GLY A 51 -0.14 -6.22 -6.57
N SER A 52 0.93 -6.30 -7.37
CA SER A 52 1.14 -7.38 -8.33
C SER A 52 2.47 -8.07 -8.04
N PHE A 53 2.45 -9.39 -8.11
CA PHE A 53 3.56 -10.24 -7.70
C PHE A 53 3.78 -11.32 -8.76
N ALA A 54 5.03 -11.58 -9.10
CA ALA A 54 5.41 -12.64 -10.01
C ALA A 54 5.84 -13.88 -9.20
N ASP A 55 5.32 -15.05 -9.53
CA ASP A 55 5.88 -16.32 -9.03
C ASP A 55 7.34 -16.43 -9.50
N SER A 56 8.30 -16.53 -8.57
CA SER A 56 9.73 -16.41 -8.90
C SER A 56 10.28 -17.56 -9.75
N GLU A 57 9.57 -18.69 -9.86
CA GLU A 57 9.96 -19.82 -10.69
C GLU A 57 9.38 -19.71 -12.12
N THR A 58 8.11 -19.34 -12.23
CA THR A 58 7.36 -19.38 -13.50
C THR A 58 7.19 -18.01 -14.16
N GLY A 59 7.37 -16.92 -13.41
CA GLY A 59 7.07 -15.55 -13.84
C GLY A 59 5.57 -15.23 -13.93
N SER A 60 4.69 -16.14 -13.51
CA SER A 60 3.24 -15.95 -13.56
C SER A 60 2.81 -14.81 -12.64
N LEU A 61 1.99 -13.90 -13.15
CA LEU A 61 1.52 -12.74 -12.38
C LEU A 61 0.22 -13.03 -11.64
N ILE A 62 0.20 -12.55 -10.40
CA ILE A 62 -0.97 -12.48 -9.53
C ILE A 62 -1.11 -11.05 -9.02
N GLY A 63 -2.32 -10.63 -8.65
CA GLY A 63 -2.50 -9.29 -8.09
C GLY A 63 -3.86 -9.08 -7.42
N GLY A 64 -3.92 -8.08 -6.56
CA GLY A 64 -5.12 -7.76 -5.80
C GLY A 64 -4.86 -6.83 -4.61
N ARG A 65 -5.91 -6.62 -3.80
CA ARG A 65 -5.83 -5.85 -2.56
C ARG A 65 -5.04 -6.64 -1.52
N VAL A 66 -3.98 -6.03 -1.01
CA VAL A 66 -3.03 -6.66 -0.08
C VAL A 66 -3.64 -6.77 1.31
N ARG A 67 -3.52 -7.95 1.93
CA ARG A 67 -3.83 -8.19 3.34
C ARG A 67 -2.57 -8.28 4.20
N SER A 68 -1.59 -9.04 3.73
CA SER A 68 -0.30 -9.20 4.40
C SER A 68 0.75 -9.67 3.40
N LEU A 69 1.97 -9.18 3.54
CA LEU A 69 3.14 -9.62 2.80
C LEU A 69 4.24 -9.98 3.81
N THR A 70 4.93 -11.09 3.58
CA THR A 70 6.09 -11.49 4.37
C THR A 70 7.32 -11.37 3.49
N VAL A 71 8.23 -10.46 3.83
CA VAL A 71 9.50 -10.29 3.09
C VAL A 71 10.35 -11.54 3.23
N HIS A 72 10.96 -11.99 2.14
CA HIS A 72 11.92 -13.09 2.16
C HIS A 72 13.35 -12.54 2.32
N THR A 73 13.84 -11.80 1.33
CA THR A 73 15.22 -11.29 1.32
C THR A 73 15.28 -9.77 1.50
N THR A 74 14.60 -9.02 0.64
CA THR A 74 14.58 -7.55 0.68
C THR A 74 13.22 -7.01 0.27
N CYS A 75 12.93 -5.80 0.76
CA CYS A 75 11.82 -4.97 0.34
C CYS A 75 12.28 -3.50 0.37
N GLU A 76 12.64 -2.99 -0.79
CA GLU A 76 13.07 -1.62 -1.01
C GLU A 76 11.82 -0.74 -1.19
N LEU A 77 11.20 -0.36 -0.07
CA LEU A 77 10.00 0.46 -0.05
C LEU A 77 10.35 1.96 0.01
N MET A 78 9.87 2.71 -0.99
CA MET A 78 9.91 4.17 -0.99
C MET A 78 8.50 4.73 -0.78
N LEU A 79 8.37 5.56 0.25
CA LEU A 79 7.14 6.29 0.56
C LEU A 79 7.37 7.78 0.30
N ALA A 80 6.34 8.46 -0.19
CA ALA A 80 6.35 9.90 -0.39
C ALA A 80 5.18 10.55 0.38
N GLU A 81 5.48 11.66 1.06
CA GLU A 81 4.48 12.52 1.67
C GLU A 81 4.14 13.68 0.71
N PRO A 82 2.86 13.95 0.44
CA PRO A 82 2.48 15.17 -0.24
C PRO A 82 2.69 16.41 0.64
N LEU A 83 3.31 17.44 0.06
CA LEU A 83 3.67 18.68 0.78
C LEU A 83 2.46 19.53 1.14
N ASP A 84 1.44 19.57 0.29
CA ASP A 84 0.36 20.55 0.34
C ASP A 84 -1.04 19.94 0.53
N CYS A 85 -1.13 18.63 0.74
CA CYS A 85 -2.41 17.97 1.02
C CYS A 85 -2.31 16.91 2.10
N THR A 86 -3.47 16.59 2.66
CA THR A 86 -3.72 15.55 3.65
C THR A 86 -4.81 14.62 3.13
N PHE A 87 -4.60 13.33 3.29
CA PHE A 87 -5.50 12.22 3.01
C PHE A 87 -6.31 11.90 4.26
N PHE A 88 -7.57 11.58 4.04
CA PHE A 88 -8.47 11.05 5.05
C PHE A 88 -9.50 10.16 4.34
N ARG A 89 -10.22 9.35 5.10
CA ARG A 89 -11.29 8.53 4.53
C ARG A 89 -12.62 8.89 5.15
N GLU A 90 -13.64 8.95 4.30
CA GLU A 90 -15.00 9.25 4.70
C GLU A 90 -15.91 8.19 4.08
N PHE A 91 -16.86 7.70 4.87
CA PHE A 91 -17.82 6.71 4.41
C PHE A 91 -18.61 7.24 3.21
N ASP A 92 -18.56 6.53 2.09
CA ASP A 92 -19.36 6.81 0.91
C ASP A 92 -20.54 5.80 0.83
N PRO A 93 -21.81 6.24 1.02
CA PRO A 93 -22.96 5.35 0.96
C PRO A 93 -23.16 4.64 -0.38
N ARG A 94 -22.53 5.13 -1.47
CA ARG A 94 -22.64 4.54 -2.81
C ARG A 94 -21.74 3.32 -2.97
N THR A 95 -20.61 3.28 -2.28
CA THR A 95 -19.66 2.16 -2.32
C THR A 95 -19.80 1.27 -1.09
N GLY A 96 -20.29 1.81 0.03
CA GLY A 96 -20.42 1.11 1.30
C GLY A 96 -19.10 1.02 2.08
N GLU A 97 -18.09 1.80 1.67
CA GLU A 97 -16.73 1.76 2.19
C GLU A 97 -16.23 3.18 2.54
N ASP A 98 -15.15 3.24 3.33
CA ASP A 98 -14.45 4.48 3.64
C ASP A 98 -13.51 4.88 2.49
N GLU A 99 -13.94 5.84 1.67
CA GLU A 99 -13.26 6.24 0.44
C GLU A 99 -12.24 7.35 0.66
N LEU A 100 -11.18 7.35 -0.16
CA LEU A 100 -10.11 8.35 -0.08
C LEU A 100 -10.64 9.74 -0.46
N ASN A 101 -10.43 10.69 0.44
CA ASN A 101 -10.61 12.11 0.22
C ASN A 101 -9.29 12.86 0.46
N ILE A 102 -9.11 13.96 -0.26
CA ILE A 102 -7.87 14.75 -0.25
C ILE A 102 -8.24 16.20 0.06
N ARG A 103 -7.62 16.78 1.09
CA ARG A 103 -7.79 18.19 1.47
C ARG A 103 -6.45 18.91 1.41
N ARG A 104 -6.45 20.16 0.96
CA ARG A 104 -5.26 21.01 1.00
C ARG A 104 -4.86 21.30 2.45
N LYS A 105 -3.56 21.14 2.77
CA LYS A 105 -2.99 21.60 4.04
C LYS A 105 -3.17 23.12 4.12
N LEU A 106 -3.69 23.61 5.25
CA LEU A 106 -3.74 25.05 5.47
C LEU A 106 -2.29 25.52 5.60
N VAL A 107 -1.89 26.45 4.73
CA VAL A 107 -0.62 27.16 4.91
C VAL A 107 -0.80 28.00 6.16
N THR A 108 -0.21 27.58 7.27
CA THR A 108 0.03 28.48 8.39
C THR A 108 1.25 29.29 8.01
N ASP A 109 1.07 30.57 7.70
CA ASP A 109 2.17 31.52 7.52
C ASP A 109 3.09 31.41 8.76
N LEU A 110 4.36 31.06 8.52
CA LEU A 110 5.45 31.09 9.52
C LEU A 110 6.01 32.49 9.65
#